data_AF-A0A448S0W9-F1
#
_entry.id   AF-A0A448S0W9-F1
#
_cell.length_a   1.000
_cell.length_b   1.000
_cell.length_c   1.000
_cell.angle_alpha   90.00
_cell.angle_beta   90.00
_cell.angle_gamma   90.00
#
_symmetry.space_group_name_H-M   'P 1'
#
loop_
_entity.id
_entity.type
_entity.pdbx_description
1 polymer ?
#
loop_
_entity_poly.entity_id
_entity_poly.type
_entity_poly.pdbx_seq_one_letter_code
_entity_poly.pdbx_strand_id
1 'polypeptide(L)'
;MALYQNTVGSNLYVWSSNRGASSAKECIITAHGASRLIGNGLSGLDVELVYYTPHGKSLDDPTLQKLIIGAVTPVERIKTKEKISHDYMLGKYSNSQASGGRQHNSNGESYESIAGLPDTLAAKGKHITDSLATFGNISAKSPELQRKIAELELEARQYSQYAPHDVITIRNRGHRTLFNPVTLSEVIRTLQHYGYNYSVFHCSFCRN
;
A
#
# COMPACT_ATOMS: atom_id res chain seq x y z
N MET A 1 -1.20 -12.57 12.84
CA MET A 1 -0.02 -12.10 13.61
C MET A 1 0.30 -10.71 13.16
N ALA A 2 0.40 -9.76 14.09
CA ALA A 2 0.64 -8.36 13.78
C ALA A 2 1.99 -8.14 13.05
N LEU A 3 2.05 -7.10 12.20
CA LEU A 3 3.28 -6.68 11.54
C LEU A 3 4.22 -5.97 12.53
N TYR A 4 5.51 -6.22 12.37
CA TYR A 4 6.54 -5.49 13.11
C TYR A 4 6.82 -4.14 12.45
N GLN A 5 6.89 -3.10 13.27
CA GLN A 5 7.35 -1.79 12.85
C GLN A 5 8.88 -1.73 12.88
N ASN A 6 9.51 -1.75 11.70
CA ASN A 6 10.95 -1.64 11.55
C ASN A 6 11.35 -0.21 11.18
N THR A 7 12.19 0.42 12.00
CA THR A 7 12.81 1.71 11.63
C THR A 7 13.89 1.46 10.59
N VAL A 8 13.76 2.08 9.41
CA VAL A 8 14.74 1.98 8.33
C VAL A 8 15.20 3.37 7.93
N GLY A 9 16.51 3.62 8.06
CA GLY A 9 17.07 4.95 7.94
C GLY A 9 16.41 5.97 8.87
N SER A 10 16.42 7.25 8.47
CA SER A 10 15.86 8.34 9.27
C SER A 10 14.36 8.59 9.03
N ASN A 11 13.84 8.17 7.87
CA ASN A 11 12.55 8.63 7.35
C ASN A 11 11.53 7.52 7.07
N LEU A 12 11.85 6.24 7.29
CA LEU A 12 10.95 5.14 6.90
C LEU A 12 10.57 4.27 8.10
N TYR A 13 9.32 3.81 8.08
CA TYR A 13 8.97 2.54 8.73
C TYR A 13 8.64 1.50 7.67
N VAL A 14 9.15 0.29 7.89
CA VAL A 14 8.77 -0.92 7.16
C VAL A 14 7.95 -1.79 8.08
N TRP A 15 6.74 -2.09 7.67
CA TRP A 15 5.81 -2.99 8.35
C TRP A 15 5.90 -4.35 7.68
N SER A 16 6.51 -5.32 8.36
CA SER A 16 6.73 -6.67 7.81
C SER A 16 6.50 -7.74 8.88
N SER A 17 6.27 -8.98 8.47
CA SER A 17 6.17 -10.11 9.40
C SER A 17 7.52 -10.50 10.01
N ASN A 18 8.63 -9.98 9.48
CA ASN A 18 9.99 -10.23 9.96
C ASN A 18 10.54 -9.02 10.73
N ARG A 19 11.22 -9.25 11.86
CA ARG A 19 11.94 -8.17 12.55
C ARG A 19 13.24 -7.87 11.82
N GLY A 20 13.46 -6.60 11.48
CA GLY A 20 14.68 -6.10 10.86
C GLY A 20 14.91 -6.56 9.42
N ALA A 21 13.93 -7.21 8.78
CA ALA A 21 14.06 -7.72 7.42
C ALA A 21 12.72 -7.65 6.66
N SER A 22 12.81 -7.76 5.33
CA SER A 22 11.62 -7.95 4.49
C SER A 22 11.01 -9.33 4.77
N SER A 23 9.68 -9.43 4.66
CA SER A 23 8.95 -10.70 4.64
C SER A 23 8.35 -11.03 3.27
N ALA A 24 8.42 -10.10 2.32
CA ALA A 24 7.91 -10.27 0.98
C ALA A 24 8.92 -9.81 -0.09
N LYS A 25 8.66 -10.21 -1.35
CA LYS A 25 9.38 -9.68 -2.53
C LYS A 25 8.80 -8.38 -3.04
N GLU A 26 7.58 -8.07 -2.64
CA GLU A 26 6.82 -6.91 -3.05
C GLU A 26 6.46 -6.08 -1.84
N CYS A 27 6.37 -4.76 -2.02
CA CYS A 27 5.93 -3.87 -0.95
C CYS A 27 4.96 -2.80 -1.48
N ILE A 28 4.16 -2.26 -0.57
CA ILE A 28 3.27 -1.12 -0.84
C ILE A 28 3.84 0.11 -0.15
N ILE A 29 4.08 1.18 -0.91
CA ILE A 29 4.40 2.50 -0.37
C ILE A 29 3.08 3.26 -0.21
N THR A 30 2.71 3.59 1.03
CA THR A 30 1.58 4.49 1.33
C THR A 30 2.11 5.86 1.76
N ALA A 31 1.76 6.89 1.00
CA ALA A 31 2.30 8.24 1.17
C ALA A 31 1.42 9.31 0.51
N HIS A 32 1.65 10.57 0.87
CA HIS A 32 1.31 11.68 -0.03
C HIS A 32 2.35 11.72 -1.13
N GLY A 33 1.94 11.99 -2.36
CA GLY A 33 2.83 12.05 -3.51
C GLY A 33 2.62 13.31 -4.34
N ALA A 34 3.71 13.93 -4.75
CA ALA A 34 3.70 15.03 -5.71
C ALA A 34 4.93 14.90 -6.63
N SER A 35 4.73 15.18 -7.90
CA SER A 35 5.78 15.29 -8.89
C SER A 35 6.74 16.40 -8.48
N ARG A 36 8.03 16.16 -8.68
CA ARG A 36 9.03 17.18 -8.48
C ARG A 36 8.91 18.22 -9.60
N LEU A 37 8.89 19.51 -9.22
CA LEU A 37 8.78 20.63 -10.17
C LEU A 37 9.96 20.73 -11.15
N ILE A 38 11.09 20.06 -10.86
CA ILE A 38 12.29 20.07 -11.70
C ILE A 38 12.76 18.64 -11.93
N GLY A 39 12.90 18.32 -13.23
CA GLY A 39 13.13 17.00 -13.78
C GLY A 39 14.32 16.27 -13.16
N ASN A 40 14.00 15.18 -12.47
CA ASN A 40 14.89 14.04 -12.34
C ASN A 40 14.03 12.80 -12.50
N GLY A 41 14.40 11.99 -13.49
CA GLY A 41 13.88 10.65 -13.61
C GLY A 41 14.52 9.75 -12.56
N LEU A 42 13.78 8.75 -12.12
CA LEU A 42 14.30 7.68 -11.30
C LEU A 42 15.27 6.86 -12.16
N SER A 43 16.56 6.90 -11.81
CA SER A 43 17.65 6.26 -12.57
C SER A 43 18.48 5.33 -11.69
N GLY A 44 19.12 4.33 -12.30
CA GLY A 44 20.06 3.43 -11.63
C GLY A 44 19.43 2.50 -10.58
N LEU A 45 18.15 2.17 -10.75
CA LEU A 45 17.41 1.20 -9.95
C LEU A 45 16.90 0.08 -10.87
N ASP A 46 16.83 -1.14 -10.35
CA ASP A 46 16.32 -2.33 -11.06
C ASP A 46 15.12 -2.90 -10.33
N VAL A 47 13.96 -2.25 -10.51
CA VAL A 47 12.72 -2.58 -9.81
C VAL A 47 11.54 -2.39 -10.76
N GLU A 48 10.39 -3.00 -10.43
CA GLU A 48 9.11 -2.68 -11.05
C GLU A 48 8.33 -1.72 -10.16
N LEU A 49 7.80 -0.65 -10.75
CA LEU A 49 6.90 0.31 -10.10
C LEU A 49 5.49 0.09 -10.63
N VAL A 50 4.52 -0.07 -9.73
CA VAL A 50 3.11 -0.30 -10.04
C VAL A 50 2.31 0.90 -9.57
N TYR A 51 1.75 1.67 -10.49
CA TYR A 51 0.97 2.87 -10.20
C TYR A 51 -0.53 2.61 -10.33
N TYR A 52 -1.30 3.26 -9.46
CA TYR A 52 -2.76 3.15 -9.39
C TYR A 52 -3.50 4.44 -9.78
N THR A 53 -2.76 5.50 -10.12
CA THR A 53 -3.30 6.73 -10.70
C THR A 53 -2.42 7.18 -11.87
N PRO A 54 -2.97 7.83 -12.91
CA PRO A 54 -2.17 8.42 -13.98
C PRO A 54 -1.25 9.52 -13.46
N HIS A 55 -0.16 9.81 -14.17
CA HIS A 55 0.66 10.98 -13.86
C HIS A 55 -0.16 12.29 -14.03
N GLY A 56 0.08 13.26 -13.14
CA GLY A 56 -0.66 14.52 -13.09
C GLY A 56 -2.05 14.41 -12.44
N LYS A 57 -2.35 13.29 -11.78
CA LYS A 57 -3.64 13.03 -11.13
C LYS A 57 -3.49 12.62 -9.67
N SER A 58 -4.49 13.01 -8.89
CA SER A 58 -4.63 12.54 -7.51
C SER A 58 -5.10 11.10 -7.51
N LEU A 59 -4.70 10.35 -6.51
CA LEU A 59 -5.23 9.02 -6.25
C LEU A 59 -6.38 9.17 -5.25
N ASP A 60 -7.59 8.76 -5.65
CA ASP A 60 -8.64 8.48 -4.68
C ASP A 60 -8.17 7.31 -3.83
N ASP A 61 -8.06 7.49 -2.52
CA ASP A 61 -7.42 6.50 -1.65
C ASP A 61 -8.12 5.14 -1.78
N PRO A 62 -7.44 4.12 -2.34
CA PRO A 62 -8.03 2.81 -2.51
C PRO A 62 -8.14 2.05 -1.19
N THR A 63 -7.56 2.54 -0.10
CA THR A 63 -7.22 1.81 1.14
C THR A 63 -6.15 0.74 0.93
N LEU A 64 -5.25 0.59 1.90
CA LEU A 64 -4.25 -0.48 1.90
C LEU A 64 -4.87 -1.87 1.74
N GLN A 65 -6.03 -2.06 2.34
CA GLN A 65 -6.72 -3.33 2.30
C GLN A 65 -7.06 -3.76 0.87
N LYS A 66 -7.69 -2.89 0.08
CA LYS A 66 -8.05 -3.23 -1.31
C LYS A 66 -6.82 -3.47 -2.17
N LEU A 67 -5.73 -2.73 -1.92
CA LEU A 67 -4.46 -2.94 -2.61
C LEU A 67 -3.88 -4.33 -2.34
N ILE A 68 -3.81 -4.73 -1.06
CA ILE A 68 -3.24 -6.04 -0.67
C ILE A 68 -4.04 -7.20 -1.27
N ILE A 69 -5.37 -7.13 -1.24
CA ILE A 69 -6.21 -8.19 -1.81
C ILE A 69 -6.31 -8.14 -3.35
N GLY A 70 -5.60 -7.22 -4.00
CA GLY A 70 -5.62 -7.09 -5.46
C GLY A 70 -6.94 -6.58 -6.04
N ALA A 71 -7.78 -5.91 -5.23
CA ALA A 71 -9.05 -5.35 -5.68
C ALA A 71 -8.90 -4.01 -6.42
N VAL A 72 -7.69 -3.49 -6.55
CA VAL A 72 -7.38 -2.24 -7.26
C VAL A 72 -6.59 -2.57 -8.51
N THR A 73 -7.08 -2.12 -9.66
CA THR A 73 -6.41 -2.33 -10.94
C THR A 73 -5.28 -1.32 -11.13
N PRO A 74 -4.04 -1.76 -11.38
CA PRO A 74 -2.96 -0.84 -11.76
C PRO A 74 -3.27 -0.12 -13.07
N VAL A 75 -2.90 1.15 -13.15
CA VAL A 75 -3.02 1.93 -14.40
C VAL A 75 -1.72 1.94 -15.20
N GLU A 76 -0.58 1.72 -14.54
CA GLU A 76 0.73 1.72 -15.18
C GLU A 76 1.71 0.82 -14.42
N ARG A 77 2.53 0.07 -15.16
CA ARG A 77 3.66 -0.70 -14.65
C ARG A 77 4.92 -0.22 -15.37
N ILE A 78 5.97 0.08 -14.61
CA ILE A 78 7.25 0.56 -15.14
C ILE A 78 8.37 -0.30 -14.58
N LYS A 79 9.08 -1.02 -15.46
CA LYS A 79 10.38 -1.60 -15.14
C LYS A 79 11.45 -0.53 -15.33
N THR A 80 12.13 -0.15 -14.25
CA THR A 80 13.01 1.03 -14.23
C THR A 80 14.28 0.89 -15.07
N LYS A 81 14.64 -0.34 -15.46
CA LYS A 81 15.67 -0.61 -16.47
C LYS A 81 15.24 -0.30 -17.91
N GLU A 82 13.94 -0.38 -18.19
CA GLU A 82 13.39 -0.28 -19.55
C GLU A 82 12.83 1.11 -19.83
N LYS A 83 12.25 1.75 -18.80
CA LYS A 83 11.59 3.05 -18.91
C LYS A 83 11.88 3.90 -17.68
N ILE A 84 12.17 5.17 -17.92
CA ILE A 84 12.37 6.17 -16.86
C ILE A 84 11.01 6.47 -16.21
N SER A 85 10.95 6.39 -14.88
CA SER A 85 9.83 6.90 -14.08
C SER A 85 10.15 8.28 -13.52
N HIS A 86 9.12 9.06 -13.16
CA HIS A 86 9.30 10.30 -12.41
C HIS A 86 9.76 10.00 -10.97
N ASP A 87 10.63 10.86 -10.43
CA ASP A 87 11.01 10.79 -9.03
C ASP A 87 10.06 11.67 -8.17
N TYR A 88 9.08 11.03 -7.55
CA TYR A 88 8.06 11.70 -6.75
C TYR A 88 8.58 12.11 -5.37
N MET A 89 8.17 13.29 -4.92
CA MET A 89 8.31 13.70 -3.52
C MET A 89 7.25 12.98 -2.70
N LEU A 90 7.68 12.36 -1.60
CA LEU A 90 6.85 11.53 -0.74
C LEU A 90 6.73 12.16 0.66
N GLY A 91 5.50 12.26 1.13
CA GLY A 91 5.16 12.80 2.44
C GLY A 91 4.40 11.81 3.31
N LYS A 92 4.38 12.06 4.63
CA LYS A 92 3.64 11.23 5.58
C LYS A 92 2.14 11.28 5.31
N TYR A 93 1.56 10.12 5.04
CA TYR A 93 0.11 9.92 4.87
C TYR A 93 -0.56 9.32 6.10
N SER A 94 0.04 8.29 6.69
CA SER A 94 -0.56 7.56 7.82
C SER A 94 -0.61 8.40 9.08
N ASN A 95 -1.66 8.26 9.88
CA ASN A 95 -1.80 8.85 11.20
C ASN A 95 -0.84 8.16 12.18
N SER A 96 -0.21 8.93 13.08
CA SER A 96 0.63 8.32 14.14
C SER A 96 -0.17 7.46 15.12
N GLN A 97 -1.46 7.79 15.29
CA GLN A 97 -2.38 7.21 16.26
C GLN A 97 -3.76 7.12 15.62
N ALA A 98 -4.58 6.17 16.08
CA ALA A 98 -5.94 5.96 15.59
C ALA A 98 -6.90 7.12 15.96
N SER A 99 -6.67 7.78 17.10
CA SER A 99 -7.50 8.89 17.60
C SER A 99 -6.66 9.91 18.37
N GLY A 100 -7.20 11.13 18.56
CA GLY A 100 -6.61 12.15 19.45
C GLY A 100 -5.39 12.92 18.92
N GLY A 101 -4.91 12.61 17.70
CA GLY A 101 -3.77 13.28 17.07
C GLY A 101 -4.13 14.05 15.79
N ARG A 102 -3.16 14.80 15.24
CA ARG A 102 -3.30 15.45 13.92
C ARG A 102 -3.51 14.38 12.85
N GLN A 103 -4.67 14.45 12.18
CA GLN A 103 -4.98 13.57 11.07
C GLN A 103 -4.25 14.03 9.80
N HIS A 104 -3.63 13.07 9.11
CA HIS A 104 -2.94 13.18 7.84
C HIS A 104 -3.75 12.58 6.68
N ASN A 105 -4.75 11.76 7.00
CA ASN A 105 -5.75 11.23 6.09
C ASN A 105 -7.12 11.13 6.78
N SER A 106 -8.19 11.15 5.99
CA SER A 106 -9.58 10.99 6.44
C SER A 106 -10.02 9.53 6.59
N ASN A 107 -9.23 8.58 6.07
CA ASN A 107 -9.63 7.17 5.97
C ASN A 107 -9.17 6.32 7.15
N GLY A 108 -8.61 6.95 8.19
CA GLY A 108 -8.25 6.29 9.44
C GLY A 108 -7.02 5.41 9.37
N GLU A 109 -6.26 5.43 8.26
CA GLU A 109 -5.00 4.67 8.17
C GLU A 109 -4.04 5.22 9.22
N SER A 110 -3.68 4.37 10.18
CA SER A 110 -2.79 4.67 11.29
C SER A 110 -1.76 3.56 11.44
N TYR A 111 -0.70 3.84 12.20
CA TYR A 111 0.30 2.82 12.54
C TYR A 111 -0.30 1.58 13.23
N GLU A 112 -1.31 1.79 14.08
CA GLU A 112 -2.05 0.69 14.71
C GLU A 112 -2.83 -0.14 13.69
N SER A 113 -3.57 0.50 12.77
CA SER A 113 -4.32 -0.22 11.75
C SER A 113 -3.41 -0.97 10.77
N ILE A 114 -2.22 -0.44 10.47
CA ILE A 114 -1.22 -1.12 9.64
C ILE A 114 -0.63 -2.32 10.37
N ALA A 115 -0.30 -2.18 11.66
CA ALA A 115 0.20 -3.29 12.47
C ALA A 115 -0.81 -4.45 12.55
N GLY A 116 -2.10 -4.14 12.72
CA GLY A 116 -3.21 -5.10 12.80
C GLY A 116 -3.76 -5.57 11.46
N LEU A 117 -3.15 -5.19 10.33
CA LEU A 117 -3.67 -5.46 9.00
C LEU A 117 -3.83 -6.96 8.68
N PRO A 118 -2.88 -7.86 9.04
CA PRO A 118 -3.06 -9.30 8.82
C PRO A 118 -4.29 -9.86 9.54
N ASP A 119 -4.53 -9.43 10.78
CA ASP A 119 -5.66 -9.93 11.57
C ASP A 119 -6.98 -9.35 11.04
N THR A 120 -6.97 -8.09 10.57
CA THR A 120 -8.11 -7.44 9.92
C THR A 120 -8.50 -8.17 8.62
N LEU A 121 -7.51 -8.53 7.79
CA LEU A 121 -7.72 -9.27 6.56
C LEU A 121 -8.28 -10.67 6.83
N ALA A 122 -7.70 -11.39 7.80
CA ALA A 122 -8.19 -12.72 8.18
C ALA A 122 -9.64 -12.68 8.72
N ALA A 123 -9.96 -11.72 9.58
CA ALA A 123 -11.30 -11.55 10.14
C ALA A 123 -12.33 -11.24 9.04
N LYS A 124 -12.00 -10.36 8.10
CA LYS A 124 -12.89 -10.03 6.97
C LYS A 124 -13.05 -11.20 6.00
N GLY A 125 -11.97 -11.91 5.68
CA GLY A 125 -12.03 -13.13 4.88
C GLY A 125 -13.00 -14.16 5.49
N LYS A 126 -12.87 -14.40 6.81
CA LYS A 126 -13.78 -15.28 7.54
C LYS A 126 -15.23 -14.79 7.47
N HIS A 127 -15.47 -13.50 7.70
CA HIS A 127 -16.82 -12.93 7.64
C HIS A 127 -17.48 -13.12 6.26
N ILE A 128 -16.71 -12.98 5.17
CA ILE A 128 -17.21 -13.23 3.82
C ILE A 128 -17.58 -14.70 3.64
N THR A 129 -16.74 -15.63 4.09
CA THR A 129 -17.03 -17.07 4.04
C THR A 129 -18.29 -17.42 4.84
N ASP A 130 -18.44 -16.89 6.05
CA ASP A 130 -19.62 -17.09 6.89
C ASP A 130 -20.89 -16.52 6.23
N SER A 131 -20.76 -15.36 5.55
CA SER A 131 -21.85 -14.74 4.80
C SER A 131 -22.28 -15.61 3.62
N LEU A 132 -21.33 -16.14 2.84
CA LEU A 132 -21.61 -17.05 1.72
C LEU A 132 -22.32 -18.33 2.18
N ALA A 133 -21.89 -18.93 3.29
CA ALA A 133 -22.56 -20.09 3.86
C ALA A 133 -24.02 -19.77 4.25
N THR A 134 -24.24 -18.59 4.83
CA THR A 134 -25.60 -18.12 5.20
C THR A 134 -26.48 -17.96 3.96
N PHE A 135 -25.97 -17.33 2.89
CA PHE A 135 -26.73 -17.12 1.66
C PHE A 135 -26.94 -18.40 0.83
N GLY A 136 -25.99 -19.33 0.82
CA GLY A 136 -26.14 -20.62 0.14
C GLY A 136 -27.28 -21.48 0.70
N ASN A 137 -27.59 -21.33 1.99
CA ASN A 137 -28.72 -22.00 2.63
C ASN A 137 -30.08 -21.34 2.32
N ILE A 138 -30.08 -20.12 1.78
CA ILE A 138 -31.29 -19.41 1.35
C ILE A 138 -31.44 -19.65 -0.16
N SER A 139 -32.38 -20.50 -0.57
CA SER A 139 -32.64 -20.81 -1.99
C SER A 139 -32.78 -19.53 -2.84
N ALA A 140 -31.76 -19.21 -3.63
CA ALA A 140 -31.65 -17.94 -4.37
C ALA A 140 -32.57 -17.90 -5.61
N LYS A 141 -33.86 -17.62 -5.38
CA LYS A 141 -34.85 -17.32 -6.44
C LYS A 141 -34.87 -15.84 -6.87
N SER A 142 -34.19 -14.95 -6.15
CA SER A 142 -34.12 -13.52 -6.47
C SER A 142 -32.85 -13.17 -7.27
N PRO A 143 -32.96 -12.45 -8.41
CA PRO A 143 -31.81 -11.94 -9.17
C PRO A 143 -30.88 -11.02 -8.35
N GLU A 144 -31.43 -10.25 -7.40
CA GLU A 144 -30.62 -9.37 -6.54
C GLU A 144 -29.74 -10.18 -5.59
N LEU A 145 -30.29 -11.25 -5.02
CA LEU A 145 -29.55 -12.14 -4.13
C LEU A 145 -28.44 -12.88 -4.88
N GLN A 146 -28.71 -13.30 -6.13
CA GLN A 146 -27.70 -13.93 -6.98
C GLN A 146 -26.53 -12.98 -7.29
N ARG A 147 -26.81 -11.70 -7.59
CA ARG A 147 -25.76 -10.69 -7.76
C ARG A 147 -24.93 -10.53 -6.48
N LYS A 148 -25.59 -10.49 -5.33
CA LYS A 148 -24.88 -10.33 -4.05
C LYS A 148 -23.99 -11.53 -3.72
N ILE A 149 -24.45 -12.74 -4.00
CA ILE A 149 -23.64 -13.96 -3.86
C ILE A 149 -22.43 -13.89 -4.79
N ALA A 150 -22.61 -13.54 -6.06
CA ALA A 150 -21.52 -13.44 -7.02
C ALA A 150 -20.46 -12.39 -6.61
N GLU A 151 -20.88 -11.24 -6.07
CA GLU A 151 -19.98 -10.23 -5.49
C GLU A 151 -19.18 -10.79 -4.32
N LEU A 152 -19.84 -11.47 -3.38
CA LEU A 152 -19.19 -12.08 -2.22
C LEU A 152 -18.24 -13.21 -2.61
N GLU A 153 -18.54 -13.99 -3.64
CA GLU A 153 -17.64 -15.01 -4.18
C GLU A 153 -16.41 -14.42 -4.84
N LEU A 154 -16.56 -13.28 -5.54
CA LEU A 154 -15.42 -12.52 -6.06
C LEU A 154 -14.55 -12.01 -4.92
N GLU A 155 -15.16 -11.40 -3.90
CA GLU A 155 -14.45 -10.89 -2.74
C GLU A 155 -13.76 -12.04 -1.97
N ALA A 156 -14.43 -13.17 -1.73
CA ALA A 156 -13.85 -14.34 -1.08
C ALA A 156 -12.60 -14.87 -1.81
N ARG A 157 -12.62 -14.86 -3.15
CA ARG A 157 -11.45 -15.24 -3.96
C ARG A 157 -10.28 -14.29 -3.73
N GLN A 158 -10.53 -12.98 -3.69
CA GLN A 158 -9.49 -11.98 -3.41
C GLN A 158 -8.87 -12.16 -2.02
N TYR A 159 -9.67 -12.45 -0.98
CA TYR A 159 -9.15 -12.67 0.38
C TYR A 159 -8.53 -14.04 0.60
N SER A 160 -8.80 -15.04 -0.24
CA SER A 160 -8.16 -16.35 -0.15
C SER A 160 -6.85 -16.44 -0.94
N GLN A 161 -6.64 -15.54 -1.90
CA GLN A 161 -5.50 -15.59 -2.82
C GLN A 161 -4.52 -14.41 -2.68
N TYR A 162 -4.72 -13.51 -1.71
CA TYR A 162 -3.82 -12.37 -1.55
C TYR A 162 -2.41 -12.83 -1.15
N ALA A 163 -1.41 -12.18 -1.75
CA ALA A 163 -0.03 -12.33 -1.31
C ALA A 163 0.25 -11.34 -0.17
N PRO A 164 0.97 -11.73 0.89
CA PRO A 164 1.39 -10.78 1.91
C PRO A 164 2.38 -9.78 1.32
N HIS A 165 2.07 -8.49 1.44
CA HIS A 165 2.96 -7.36 1.12
C HIS A 165 3.55 -6.76 2.39
N ASP A 166 4.81 -6.36 2.32
CA ASP A 166 5.35 -5.43 3.32
C ASP A 166 4.81 -4.02 3.03
N VAL A 167 4.53 -3.22 4.06
CA VAL A 167 4.04 -1.85 3.90
C VAL A 167 5.13 -0.86 4.28
N ILE A 168 5.32 0.17 3.47
CA ILE A 168 6.30 1.24 3.67
C ILE A 168 5.55 2.54 3.94
N THR A 169 5.86 3.18 5.06
CA THR A 169 5.29 4.48 5.43
C THR A 169 6.39 5.53 5.59
N ILE A 170 6.09 6.77 5.21
CA ILE A 170 6.99 7.90 5.42
C ILE A 170 6.83 8.45 6.84
N ARG A 171 7.94 8.69 7.52
CA ARG A 171 8.03 9.31 8.84
C ARG A 171 8.25 10.80 8.68
N ASN A 172 7.37 11.62 9.24
CA ASN A 172 7.64 13.04 9.37
C ASN A 172 8.74 13.26 10.42
N ARG A 173 9.89 13.77 9.98
CA ARG A 173 10.94 14.33 10.83
C ARG A 173 11.00 15.84 10.55
N GLY A 174 11.09 16.66 11.59
CA GLY A 174 10.98 18.13 11.50
C GLY A 174 11.99 18.85 10.59
N HIS A 175 12.97 18.14 10.02
CA HIS A 175 14.02 18.69 9.16
C HIS A 175 13.74 18.54 7.65
N ARG A 176 12.66 17.85 7.25
CA ARG A 176 12.30 17.70 5.83
C ARG A 176 11.37 18.85 5.41
N THR A 177 11.76 19.55 4.35
CA THR A 177 11.04 20.70 3.79
C THR A 177 10.78 20.48 2.31
N LEU A 178 10.03 21.37 1.66
CA LEU A 178 9.86 21.37 0.20
C LEU A 178 11.21 21.43 -0.56
N PHE A 179 12.25 21.97 0.06
CA PHE A 179 13.59 22.08 -0.54
C PHE A 179 14.48 20.86 -0.26
N ASN A 180 14.06 19.97 0.64
CA ASN A 180 14.72 18.69 0.91
C ASN A 180 13.67 17.59 1.21
N PRO A 181 12.82 17.24 0.24
CA PRO A 181 11.79 16.23 0.42
C PRO A 181 12.41 14.83 0.46
N VAL A 182 11.68 13.87 1.03
CA VAL A 182 11.98 12.44 0.80
C VAL A 182 11.50 12.12 -0.60
N THR A 183 12.33 11.50 -1.44
CA THR A 183 11.95 11.13 -2.82
C THR A 183 11.72 9.62 -2.95
N LEU A 184 11.01 9.19 -3.99
CA LEU A 184 10.82 7.78 -4.30
C LEU A 184 12.17 7.06 -4.50
N SER A 185 13.12 7.71 -5.18
CA SER A 185 14.47 7.19 -5.35
C SER A 185 15.21 7.06 -4.00
N GLU A 186 15.08 8.04 -3.09
CA GLU A 186 15.64 7.97 -1.74
C GLU A 186 15.03 6.79 -0.96
N VAL A 187 13.71 6.60 -1.04
CA VAL A 187 13.02 5.48 -0.37
C VAL A 187 13.59 4.15 -0.83
N ILE A 188 13.62 3.89 -2.15
CA ILE A 188 14.07 2.61 -2.70
C ILE A 188 15.54 2.37 -2.38
N ARG A 189 16.41 3.38 -2.55
CA ARG A 189 17.84 3.25 -2.24
C ARG A 189 18.08 3.01 -0.76
N THR A 190 17.32 3.68 0.12
CA THR A 190 17.41 3.45 1.56
C THR A 190 17.01 2.02 1.89
N LEU A 191 15.90 1.51 1.35
CA LEU A 191 15.48 0.13 1.58
C LEU A 191 16.55 -0.87 1.14
N GLN A 192 17.08 -0.74 -0.08
CA GLN A 192 18.15 -1.60 -0.59
C GLN A 192 19.42 -1.53 0.26
N HIS A 193 19.83 -0.33 0.68
CA HIS A 193 21.00 -0.14 1.55
C HIS A 193 20.88 -0.88 2.88
N TYR A 194 19.67 -0.96 3.44
CA TYR A 194 19.38 -1.69 4.68
C TYR A 194 18.95 -3.16 4.44
N GLY A 195 19.14 -3.70 3.23
CA GLY A 195 18.88 -5.11 2.91
C GLY A 195 17.43 -5.46 2.57
N TYR A 196 16.55 -4.48 2.44
CA TYR A 196 15.16 -4.66 1.98
C TYR A 196 15.11 -4.63 0.46
N ASN A 197 15.40 -5.78 -0.15
CA ASN A 197 15.52 -5.94 -1.61
C ASN A 197 14.19 -6.37 -2.26
N TYR A 198 13.23 -5.46 -2.30
CA TYR A 198 11.97 -5.68 -3.03
C TYR A 198 12.18 -5.58 -4.54
N SER A 199 11.54 -6.47 -5.30
CA SER A 199 11.51 -6.43 -6.76
C SER A 199 10.37 -5.58 -7.31
N VAL A 200 9.27 -5.44 -6.55
CA VAL A 200 8.07 -4.71 -6.98
C VAL A 200 7.64 -3.71 -5.89
N PHE A 201 7.36 -2.48 -6.31
CA PHE A 201 6.87 -1.40 -5.46
C PHE A 201 5.49 -0.95 -5.94
N HIS A 202 4.49 -1.20 -5.12
CA HIS A 202 3.13 -0.71 -5.31
C HIS A 202 3.03 0.72 -4.77
N CYS A 203 2.82 1.68 -5.68
CA CYS A 203 2.82 3.11 -5.39
C CYS A 203 1.41 3.60 -5.04
N SER A 204 1.05 3.55 -3.76
CA SER A 204 -0.20 4.09 -3.21
C SER A 204 -0.02 5.54 -2.79
N PHE A 205 0.10 6.42 -3.77
CA PHE A 205 0.21 7.86 -3.57
C PHE A 205 -0.21 8.64 -4.83
N CYS A 206 -0.56 9.92 -4.64
CA CYS A 206 -0.88 10.84 -5.74
C CYS A 206 0.31 11.09 -6.66
N ARG A 207 0.07 11.38 -7.94
CA ARG A 207 1.14 11.65 -8.94
C ARG A 207 1.05 13.05 -9.53
N ASN A 208 0.49 14.00 -8.76
CA ASN A 208 0.17 15.38 -9.13
C ASN A 208 1.39 16.18 -9.56
#